data_AF-A0A427XQS0-F1
#
_entry.id   AF-A0A427XQS0-F1
#
_cell.length_a   1.000
_cell.length_b   1.000
_cell.length_c   1.000
_cell.angle_alpha   90.00
_cell.angle_beta   90.00
_cell.angle_gamma   90.00
#
_symmetry.space_group_name_H-M   'P 1'
#
loop_
_entity.id
_entity.type
_entity.pdbx_description
1 polymer ?
#
loop_
_entity_poly.entity_id
_entity_poly.type
_entity_poly.pdbx_seq_one_letter_code
_entity_poly.pdbx_strand_id
1 'polypeptide(L)'
;MAMPQPADAKIPIHMRVVHSAQRQVMTAGEMTRDAVWSGAWAYPFWGAMYICTHPSLLTPAAPLLVRAVLISLAVVAACFFFLYLPQVAWLSLFSGPLDLLAFARRFGDTGVKIYGILTDYAAFAAAVPLVLAEASVILGFLGKNFLMGQLGMDLFDAVLVQKGHIALVEKSRPVVKKANNARQLGRVLSRPLAKLSVDNMVRYLLTLPLNLIPVVGTVFFLGYNGYKAGPSYHARYFMLKGWDKSRSNAYVDRHRGSYTAFGVTAAAFNLIPVVSIILGLACNVGAGLWAADIENTHKSVHESVAPPHYEEYGVSIPPPE
;
A
#
# COMPACT_ATOMS: atom_id res chain seq x y z
N MET A 1 23.47 0.05 5.23
CA MET A 1 24.21 -0.01 6.51
C MET A 1 24.20 1.40 7.07
N ALA A 2 23.41 1.67 8.12
CA ALA A 2 23.35 2.99 8.73
C ALA A 2 24.71 3.30 9.39
N MET A 3 25.27 4.49 9.16
CA MET A 3 26.52 4.89 9.80
C MET A 3 26.31 4.96 11.33
N PRO A 4 27.25 4.47 12.15
CA PRO A 4 27.13 4.55 13.60
C PRO A 4 27.10 6.02 14.05
N GLN A 5 26.17 6.35 14.94
CA GLN A 5 26.11 7.68 15.55
C GLN A 5 27.37 7.96 16.39
N PRO A 6 27.78 9.23 16.55
CA PRO A 6 29.02 9.61 17.22
C PRO A 6 29.15 9.11 18.68
N ALA A 7 28.02 8.82 19.34
CA ALA A 7 28.00 8.23 20.69
C ALA A 7 28.44 6.75 20.72
N ASP A 8 28.29 6.01 19.62
CA ASP A 8 28.58 4.57 19.54
C ASP A 8 30.05 4.27 19.22
N ALA A 9 30.83 5.30 18.87
CA ALA A 9 32.23 5.17 18.50
C ALA A 9 33.16 4.74 19.65
N LYS A 10 32.71 4.89 20.92
CA LYS A 10 33.46 4.53 22.13
C LYS A 10 33.18 3.10 22.65
N ILE A 11 32.20 2.40 22.07
CA ILE A 11 31.77 1.08 22.53
C ILE A 11 32.56 -0.03 21.80
N PRO A 12 32.97 -1.14 22.46
CA PRO A 12 33.60 -2.28 21.80
C PRO A 12 32.75 -2.87 20.67
N ILE A 13 33.37 -3.33 19.58
CA ILE A 13 32.67 -3.76 18.34
C ILE A 13 31.59 -4.84 18.61
N HIS A 14 31.89 -5.83 19.46
CA HIS A 14 30.94 -6.90 19.81
C HIS A 14 29.70 -6.36 20.56
N MET A 15 29.87 -5.35 21.41
CA MET A 15 28.76 -4.67 22.09
C MET A 15 27.94 -3.78 21.16
N ARG A 16 28.52 -3.22 20.08
CA ARG A 16 27.76 -2.43 19.08
C ARG A 16 26.74 -3.29 18.34
N VAL A 17 27.08 -4.54 18.01
CA VAL A 17 26.16 -5.46 17.33
C VAL A 17 24.99 -5.80 18.24
N VAL A 18 25.25 -6.09 19.53
CA VAL A 18 24.20 -6.35 20.52
C VAL A 18 23.34 -5.11 20.78
N HIS A 19 23.96 -3.93 20.98
CA HIS A 19 23.22 -2.69 21.20
C HIS A 19 22.40 -2.22 19.99
N SER A 20 22.90 -2.45 18.77
CA SER A 20 22.16 -2.13 17.55
C SER A 20 21.01 -3.11 17.32
N ALA A 21 21.21 -4.40 17.59
CA ALA A 21 20.14 -5.40 17.57
C ALA A 21 19.06 -5.09 18.62
N GLN A 22 19.46 -4.79 19.87
CA GLN A 22 18.54 -4.40 20.93
C GLN A 22 17.78 -3.12 20.59
N ARG A 23 18.45 -2.09 20.05
CA ARG A 23 17.77 -0.87 19.56
C ARG A 23 16.79 -1.17 18.46
N GLN A 24 17.16 -1.98 17.46
CA GLN A 24 16.26 -2.35 16.37
C GLN A 24 15.03 -3.11 16.88
N VAL A 25 15.19 -4.00 17.86
CA VAL A 25 14.08 -4.72 18.49
C VAL A 25 13.17 -3.77 19.28
N MET A 26 13.75 -2.86 20.08
CA MET A 26 12.98 -1.87 20.85
C MET A 26 12.21 -0.91 19.93
N THR A 27 12.89 -0.35 18.94
CA THR A 27 12.28 0.55 17.94
C THR A 27 11.21 -0.18 17.12
N ALA A 28 11.43 -1.44 16.74
CA ALA A 28 10.40 -2.23 16.05
C ALA A 28 9.19 -2.52 16.95
N GLY A 29 9.42 -2.77 18.25
CA GLY A 29 8.37 -2.94 19.26
C GLY A 29 7.53 -1.68 19.45
N GLU A 30 8.17 -0.52 19.61
CA GLU A 30 7.52 0.80 19.71
C GLU A 30 6.71 1.10 18.44
N MET A 31 7.31 0.92 17.26
CA MET A 31 6.61 1.12 15.98
C MET A 31 5.39 0.21 15.84
N THR A 32 5.47 -1.04 16.29
CA THR A 32 4.34 -1.98 16.24
C THR A 32 3.24 -1.58 17.21
N ARG A 33 3.61 -1.15 18.42
CA ARG A 33 2.67 -0.63 19.41
C ARG A 33 1.96 0.62 18.86
N ASP A 34 2.71 1.59 18.37
CA ASP A 34 2.16 2.81 17.78
C ASP A 34 1.30 2.51 16.55
N ALA A 35 1.71 1.54 15.72
CA ALA A 35 0.91 1.11 14.57
C ALA A 35 -0.48 0.62 15.00
N VAL A 36 -0.56 -0.21 16.04
CA VAL A 36 -1.83 -0.74 16.54
C VAL A 36 -2.67 0.36 17.21
N TRP A 37 -2.07 1.14 18.09
CA TRP A 37 -2.77 2.15 18.91
C TRP A 37 -3.10 3.44 18.18
N SER A 38 -2.41 3.75 17.07
CA SER A 38 -2.69 4.95 16.26
C SER A 38 -4.10 5.01 15.68
N GLY A 39 -4.78 3.86 15.56
CA GLY A 39 -6.04 3.74 14.82
C GLY A 39 -5.91 4.00 13.31
N ALA A 40 -4.70 4.29 12.81
CA ALA A 40 -4.48 4.70 11.43
C ALA A 40 -4.84 3.59 10.42
N TRP A 41 -4.74 2.33 10.85
CA TRP A 41 -5.13 1.15 10.08
C TRP A 41 -6.63 1.10 9.75
N ALA A 42 -7.49 1.84 10.47
CA ALA A 42 -8.94 1.86 10.25
C ALA A 42 -9.35 2.79 9.09
N TYR A 43 -8.61 3.86 8.84
CA TYR A 43 -8.99 4.86 7.83
C TYR A 43 -9.20 4.31 6.41
N PRO A 44 -8.43 3.33 5.91
CA PRO A 44 -8.75 2.72 4.61
C PRO A 44 -10.15 2.09 4.56
N PHE A 45 -10.61 1.44 5.64
CA PHE A 45 -11.97 0.91 5.74
C PHE A 45 -13.01 2.03 5.81
N TRP A 46 -12.71 3.08 6.57
CA TRP A 46 -13.59 4.24 6.69
C TRP A 46 -13.71 4.96 5.35
N GLY A 47 -12.63 5.05 4.58
CA GLY A 47 -12.66 5.58 3.22
C GLY A 47 -13.51 4.73 2.28
N ALA A 48 -13.48 3.40 2.42
CA ALA A 48 -14.34 2.51 1.64
C ALA A 48 -15.83 2.73 1.98
N MET A 49 -16.16 2.76 3.27
CA MET A 49 -17.51 3.09 3.76
C MET A 49 -17.95 4.49 3.33
N TYR A 50 -17.05 5.47 3.35
CA TYR A 50 -17.33 6.85 2.97
C TYR A 50 -17.67 6.95 1.48
N ILE A 51 -16.93 6.25 0.61
CA ILE A 51 -17.26 6.14 -0.82
C ILE A 51 -18.63 5.50 -1.03
N CYS A 52 -18.95 4.42 -0.31
CA CYS A 52 -20.25 3.74 -0.43
C CYS A 52 -21.42 4.64 0.01
N THR A 53 -21.22 5.48 1.01
CA THR A 53 -22.23 6.43 1.51
C THR A 53 -22.29 7.73 0.71
N HIS A 54 -21.22 8.09 0.00
CA HIS A 54 -21.12 9.30 -0.83
C HIS A 54 -20.77 8.96 -2.28
N PRO A 55 -21.65 8.28 -3.03
CA PRO A 55 -21.38 7.84 -4.41
C PRO A 55 -21.15 9.01 -5.39
N SER A 56 -21.57 10.22 -5.03
CA SER A 56 -21.30 11.46 -5.77
C SER A 56 -19.79 11.71 -5.96
N LEU A 57 -18.94 11.22 -5.04
CA LEU A 57 -17.48 11.30 -5.14
C LEU A 57 -16.93 10.55 -6.35
N LEU A 58 -17.54 9.42 -6.72
CA LEU A 58 -17.08 8.60 -7.84
C LEU A 58 -17.76 8.98 -9.16
N THR A 59 -18.80 9.81 -9.14
CA THR A 59 -19.54 10.18 -10.35
C THR A 59 -18.64 10.81 -11.43
N PRO A 60 -17.72 11.75 -11.11
CA PRO A 60 -16.77 12.28 -12.09
C PRO A 60 -15.76 11.24 -12.59
N ALA A 61 -15.52 10.20 -11.79
CA ALA A 61 -14.54 9.16 -12.04
C ALA A 61 -15.12 7.92 -12.73
N ALA A 62 -16.45 7.79 -12.77
CA ALA A 62 -17.16 6.61 -13.25
C ALA A 62 -16.69 6.11 -14.63
N PRO A 63 -16.56 6.95 -15.68
CA PRO A 63 -16.12 6.44 -16.99
C PRO A 63 -14.66 5.93 -16.98
N LEU A 64 -13.81 6.49 -16.13
CA LEU A 64 -12.42 6.02 -15.95
C LEU A 64 -12.39 4.70 -15.18
N LEU A 65 -13.22 4.57 -14.13
CA LEU A 65 -13.34 3.36 -13.33
C LEU A 65 -13.87 2.18 -14.14
N VAL A 66 -14.90 2.39 -14.96
CA VAL A 66 -15.44 1.35 -15.83
C VAL A 66 -14.36 0.85 -16.79
N ARG A 67 -13.61 1.76 -17.45
CA ARG A 67 -12.49 1.38 -18.31
C ARG A 67 -11.40 0.62 -17.56
N ALA A 68 -11.07 1.06 -16.35
CA ALA A 68 -10.09 0.42 -15.50
C ALA A 68 -10.50 -1.02 -15.14
N VAL A 69 -11.75 -1.22 -14.75
CA VAL A 69 -12.31 -2.53 -14.43
C VAL A 69 -12.30 -3.42 -15.66
N LEU A 70 -12.74 -2.93 -16.82
CA LEU A 70 -12.72 -3.70 -18.08
C LEU A 70 -11.31 -4.12 -18.48
N ILE A 71 -10.33 -3.21 -18.40
CA ILE A 71 -8.91 -3.53 -18.64
C ILE A 71 -8.44 -4.57 -17.63
N SER A 72 -8.83 -4.44 -16.36
CA SER A 72 -8.41 -5.39 -15.33
C SER A 72 -8.96 -6.80 -15.56
N LEU A 73 -10.23 -6.90 -15.95
CA LEU A 73 -10.87 -8.16 -16.31
C LEU A 73 -10.22 -8.78 -17.55
N ALA A 74 -9.91 -7.96 -18.57
CA ALA A 74 -9.22 -8.42 -19.77
C ALA A 74 -7.81 -8.94 -19.46
N VAL A 75 -7.06 -8.26 -18.59
CA VAL A 75 -5.73 -8.73 -18.14
C VAL A 75 -5.84 -10.03 -17.36
N VAL A 76 -6.77 -10.14 -16.41
CA VAL A 76 -6.97 -11.37 -15.64
C VAL A 76 -7.36 -12.52 -16.58
N ALA A 77 -8.31 -12.31 -17.50
CA ALA A 77 -8.70 -13.31 -18.49
C ALA A 77 -7.52 -13.74 -19.37
N ALA A 78 -6.70 -12.80 -19.84
CA ALA A 78 -5.50 -13.10 -20.61
C ALA A 78 -4.48 -13.91 -19.78
N CYS A 79 -4.23 -13.54 -18.52
CA CYS A 79 -3.36 -14.30 -17.62
C CYS A 79 -3.88 -15.73 -17.45
N PHE A 80 -5.17 -15.95 -17.20
CA PHE A 80 -5.72 -17.30 -17.11
C PHE A 80 -5.65 -18.08 -18.43
N PHE A 81 -5.78 -17.41 -19.57
CA PHE A 81 -5.68 -18.06 -20.87
C PHE A 81 -4.25 -18.52 -21.20
N PHE A 82 -3.24 -17.68 -20.92
CA PHE A 82 -1.84 -17.94 -21.31
C PHE A 82 -1.00 -18.61 -20.22
N LEU A 83 -1.25 -18.23 -18.97
CA LEU A 83 -0.62 -18.78 -17.79
C LEU A 83 -1.55 -19.94 -17.38
N TYR A 84 -2.04 -20.15 -16.17
CA TYR A 84 -2.89 -21.31 -15.80
C TYR A 84 -2.40 -22.70 -16.25
N LEU A 85 -2.60 -23.16 -17.50
CA LEU A 85 -2.17 -24.48 -17.96
C LEU A 85 -0.65 -24.73 -17.79
N PRO A 86 0.26 -23.80 -18.17
CA PRO A 86 1.68 -23.95 -17.85
C PRO A 86 1.97 -23.97 -16.34
N GLN A 87 1.23 -23.21 -15.52
CA GLN A 87 1.35 -23.25 -14.05
C GLN A 87 0.90 -24.60 -13.49
N VAL A 88 -0.21 -25.17 -13.98
CA VAL A 88 -0.68 -26.51 -13.58
C VAL A 88 0.35 -27.57 -13.96
N ALA A 89 0.90 -27.49 -15.17
CA ALA A 89 1.94 -28.41 -15.62
C ALA A 89 3.21 -28.32 -14.74
N TRP A 90 3.64 -27.11 -14.42
CA TRP A 90 4.78 -26.88 -13.52
C TRP A 90 4.53 -27.43 -12.13
N LEU A 91 3.38 -27.13 -11.51
CA LEU A 91 3.04 -27.63 -10.17
C LEU A 91 2.99 -29.16 -10.15
N SER A 92 2.30 -29.77 -11.13
CA SER A 92 2.18 -31.23 -11.24
C SER A 92 3.54 -31.93 -11.35
N LEU A 93 4.52 -31.31 -12.00
CA LEU A 93 5.88 -31.85 -12.14
C LEU A 93 6.63 -31.94 -10.79
N PHE A 94 6.44 -30.98 -9.89
CA PHE A 94 7.17 -30.91 -8.62
C PHE A 94 6.40 -31.48 -7.43
N SER A 95 5.07 -31.50 -7.47
CA SER A 95 4.24 -32.06 -6.39
C SER A 95 3.94 -33.55 -6.54
N GLY A 96 4.03 -34.11 -7.76
CA GLY A 96 3.70 -35.52 -8.01
C GLY A 96 4.84 -36.51 -7.69
N PRO A 97 5.93 -36.54 -8.47
CA PRO A 97 6.86 -37.68 -8.49
C PRO A 97 7.64 -37.93 -7.19
N LEU A 98 7.95 -36.87 -6.44
CA LEU A 98 8.79 -36.97 -5.24
C LEU A 98 8.05 -37.57 -4.04
N ASP A 99 6.74 -37.31 -3.91
CA ASP A 99 5.91 -37.82 -2.82
C ASP A 99 5.22 -39.14 -3.21
N LEU A 100 4.98 -39.37 -4.51
CA LEU A 100 4.41 -40.61 -5.06
C LEU A 100 5.23 -41.86 -4.69
N LEU A 101 6.56 -41.79 -4.71
CA LEU A 101 7.42 -42.95 -4.37
C LEU A 101 7.36 -43.30 -2.87
N ALA A 102 7.30 -42.29 -1.99
CA ALA A 102 7.14 -42.49 -0.56
C ALA A 102 5.74 -43.02 -0.22
N PHE A 103 4.73 -42.49 -0.91
CA PHE A 103 3.33 -42.89 -0.77
C PHE A 103 3.07 -44.31 -1.31
N ALA A 104 3.62 -44.65 -2.48
CA ALA A 104 3.49 -45.97 -3.11
C ALA A 104 4.04 -47.09 -2.22
N ARG A 105 5.18 -46.85 -1.55
CA ARG A 105 5.75 -47.79 -0.57
C ARG A 105 4.83 -48.04 0.63
N ARG A 106 3.90 -47.13 0.93
CA ARG A 106 3.05 -47.16 2.13
C ARG A 106 1.62 -47.64 1.88
N PHE A 107 1.08 -47.46 0.68
CA PHE A 107 -0.36 -47.68 0.41
C PHE A 107 -0.68 -48.56 -0.83
N GLY A 108 0.33 -49.04 -1.56
CA GLY A 108 0.14 -49.93 -2.72
C GLY A 108 -0.62 -49.29 -3.90
N ASP A 109 -0.94 -50.08 -4.92
CA ASP A 109 -1.44 -49.59 -6.22
C ASP A 109 -2.77 -48.81 -6.15
N THR A 110 -3.70 -49.24 -5.30
CA THR A 110 -4.98 -48.52 -5.13
C THR A 110 -4.77 -47.17 -4.47
N GLY A 111 -3.87 -47.08 -3.49
CA GLY A 111 -3.48 -45.81 -2.90
C GLY A 111 -2.86 -44.88 -3.95
N VAL A 112 -1.95 -45.39 -4.78
CA VAL A 112 -1.25 -44.60 -5.81
C VAL A 112 -2.24 -43.96 -6.79
N LYS A 113 -3.28 -44.68 -7.21
CA LYS A 113 -4.33 -44.14 -8.10
C LYS A 113 -5.11 -43.00 -7.44
N ILE A 114 -5.51 -43.17 -6.19
CA ILE A 114 -6.24 -42.13 -5.44
C ILE A 114 -5.36 -40.90 -5.23
N TYR A 115 -4.09 -41.12 -4.87
CA TYR A 115 -3.12 -40.06 -4.66
C TYR A 115 -2.87 -39.25 -5.94
N GLY A 116 -2.69 -39.91 -7.10
CA GLY A 116 -2.52 -39.23 -8.38
C GLY A 116 -3.68 -38.29 -8.73
N ILE A 117 -4.92 -38.77 -8.54
CA ILE A 117 -6.13 -37.95 -8.76
C ILE A 117 -6.13 -36.73 -7.82
N LEU A 118 -5.83 -36.93 -6.54
CA LEU A 118 -5.80 -35.84 -5.55
C LEU A 118 -4.71 -34.81 -5.85
N THR A 119 -3.51 -35.26 -6.26
CA THR A 119 -2.41 -34.35 -6.61
C THR A 119 -2.70 -33.53 -7.86
N ASP A 120 -3.41 -34.10 -8.83
CA ASP A 120 -3.82 -33.37 -10.04
C ASP A 120 -4.79 -32.25 -9.66
N TYR A 121 -5.87 -32.55 -8.91
CA TYR A 121 -6.81 -31.52 -8.43
C TYR A 121 -6.12 -30.44 -7.58
N ALA A 122 -5.17 -30.83 -6.73
CA ALA A 122 -4.40 -29.89 -5.93
C ALA A 122 -3.57 -28.93 -6.81
N ALA A 123 -2.98 -29.41 -7.91
CA ALA A 123 -2.23 -28.56 -8.85
C ALA A 123 -3.16 -27.57 -9.58
N PHE A 124 -4.34 -28.01 -10.03
CA PHE A 124 -5.35 -27.12 -10.63
C PHE A 124 -5.82 -26.04 -9.66
N ALA A 125 -6.02 -26.38 -8.38
CA ALA A 125 -6.43 -25.44 -7.35
C ALA A 125 -5.30 -24.47 -6.97
N ALA A 126 -4.06 -24.95 -6.83
CA ALA A 126 -2.90 -24.13 -6.46
C ALA A 126 -2.43 -23.20 -7.59
N ALA A 127 -2.71 -23.52 -8.86
CA ALA A 127 -2.41 -22.64 -9.99
C ALA A 127 -3.24 -21.34 -9.97
N VAL A 128 -4.49 -21.37 -9.47
CA VAL A 128 -5.39 -20.21 -9.41
C VAL A 128 -4.78 -19.02 -8.66
N PRO A 129 -4.36 -19.13 -7.39
CA PRO A 129 -3.77 -18.01 -6.67
C PRO A 129 -2.45 -17.54 -7.27
N LEU A 130 -1.69 -18.43 -7.93
CA LEU A 130 -0.43 -18.08 -8.58
C LEU A 130 -0.65 -17.18 -9.80
N VAL A 131 -1.60 -17.55 -10.67
CA VAL A 131 -2.01 -16.74 -11.84
C VAL A 131 -2.61 -15.42 -11.40
N LEU A 132 -3.43 -15.42 -10.35
CA LEU A 132 -3.98 -14.18 -9.77
C LEU A 132 -2.87 -13.27 -9.22
N ALA A 133 -1.83 -13.83 -8.60
CA ALA A 133 -0.68 -13.07 -8.13
C ALA A 133 0.09 -12.43 -9.31
N GLU A 134 0.35 -13.16 -10.39
CA GLU A 134 0.98 -12.64 -11.60
C GLU A 134 0.13 -11.53 -12.26
N ALA A 135 -1.17 -11.74 -12.37
CA ALA A 135 -2.11 -10.74 -12.86
C ALA A 135 -2.10 -9.48 -11.98
N SER A 136 -2.07 -9.63 -10.64
CA SER A 136 -2.04 -8.51 -9.70
C SER A 136 -0.81 -7.61 -9.88
N VAL A 137 0.35 -8.19 -10.24
CA VAL A 137 1.57 -7.42 -10.53
C VAL A 137 1.39 -6.56 -11.77
N ILE A 138 0.80 -7.12 -12.84
CA ILE A 138 0.51 -6.40 -14.08
C ILE A 138 -0.51 -5.27 -13.82
N LEU A 139 -1.58 -5.58 -13.08
CA LEU A 139 -2.60 -4.60 -12.69
C LEU A 139 -2.04 -3.49 -11.80
N GLY A 140 -1.14 -3.82 -10.88
CA GLY A 140 -0.46 -2.84 -10.03
C GLY A 140 0.35 -1.83 -10.85
N PHE A 141 1.02 -2.28 -11.91
CA PHE A 141 1.75 -1.41 -12.83
C PHE A 141 0.81 -0.50 -13.65
N LEU A 142 -0.28 -1.05 -14.20
CA LEU A 142 -1.29 -0.31 -14.94
C LEU A 142 -2.02 0.72 -14.07
N GLY A 143 -2.46 0.31 -12.87
CA GLY A 143 -3.25 1.12 -11.96
C GLY A 143 -2.50 2.32 -11.37
N LYS A 144 -1.23 2.11 -10.96
CA LYS A 144 -0.38 3.19 -10.40
C LYS A 144 -0.09 4.29 -11.42
N ASN A 145 0.12 3.92 -12.69
CA ASN A 145 0.50 4.89 -13.72
C ASN A 145 -0.71 5.63 -14.32
N PHE A 146 -1.91 5.08 -14.20
CA PHE A 146 -3.08 5.56 -14.94
C PHE A 146 -4.15 6.24 -14.07
N LEU A 147 -4.47 5.69 -12.89
CA LEU A 147 -5.69 6.06 -12.14
C LEU A 147 -5.38 6.75 -10.81
N MET A 148 -4.43 6.21 -10.05
CA MET A 148 -4.29 6.57 -8.63
C MET A 148 -3.57 7.90 -8.39
N GLY A 149 -2.95 8.51 -9.41
CA GLY A 149 -2.29 9.80 -9.29
C GLY A 149 -3.27 10.95 -9.14
N GLN A 150 -3.85 11.41 -10.26
CA GLN A 150 -4.72 12.59 -10.25
C GLN A 150 -6.06 12.34 -9.52
N LEU A 151 -6.71 11.22 -9.81
CA LEU A 151 -8.02 10.93 -9.21
C LEU A 151 -7.93 10.72 -7.70
N GLY A 152 -6.84 10.13 -7.21
CA GLY A 152 -6.59 10.00 -5.78
C GLY A 152 -6.49 11.35 -5.09
N MET A 153 -5.74 12.30 -5.67
CA MET A 153 -5.63 13.66 -5.15
C MET A 153 -6.96 14.43 -5.22
N ASP A 154 -7.70 14.29 -6.31
CA ASP A 154 -9.00 14.96 -6.46
C ASP A 154 -10.02 14.45 -5.42
N LEU A 155 -10.03 13.14 -5.14
CA LEU A 155 -10.86 12.54 -4.09
C LEU A 155 -10.41 12.96 -2.70
N PHE A 156 -9.11 13.01 -2.46
CA PHE A 156 -8.54 13.51 -1.20
C PHE A 156 -8.99 14.94 -0.91
N ASP A 157 -8.87 15.83 -1.90
CA ASP A 157 -9.30 17.23 -1.79
C ASP A 157 -10.82 17.34 -1.60
N ALA A 158 -11.61 16.53 -2.31
CA ALA A 158 -13.06 16.50 -2.18
C ALA A 158 -13.49 16.12 -0.75
N VAL A 159 -12.80 15.17 -0.12
CA VAL A 159 -13.04 14.79 1.28
C VAL A 159 -12.73 15.95 2.22
N LEU A 160 -11.59 16.62 2.05
CA LEU A 160 -11.24 17.78 2.87
C LEU A 160 -12.28 18.90 2.74
N VAL A 161 -12.77 19.16 1.53
CA VAL A 161 -13.86 20.13 1.29
C VAL A 161 -15.14 19.71 2.02
N GLN A 162 -15.56 18.45 1.90
CA GLN A 162 -16.75 17.92 2.59
C GLN A 162 -16.61 17.95 4.12
N LYS A 163 -15.38 17.84 4.63
CA LYS A 163 -15.07 17.95 6.06
C LYS A 163 -14.86 19.39 6.55
N GLY A 164 -15.08 20.40 5.70
CA GLY A 164 -15.02 21.81 6.09
C GLY A 164 -13.62 22.43 6.06
N HIS A 165 -12.63 21.77 5.47
CA HIS A 165 -11.25 22.27 5.33
C HIS A 165 -11.01 22.95 3.97
N ILE A 166 -11.99 23.73 3.48
CA ILE A 166 -11.95 24.40 2.18
C ILE A 166 -10.73 25.34 2.06
N ALA A 167 -10.46 26.12 3.11
CA ALA A 167 -9.34 27.06 3.14
C ALA A 167 -7.96 26.39 3.00
N LEU A 168 -7.84 25.11 3.38
CA LEU A 168 -6.60 24.34 3.19
C LEU A 168 -6.39 23.96 1.72
N VAL A 169 -7.48 23.64 1.02
CA VAL A 169 -7.46 23.25 -0.40
C VAL A 169 -7.31 24.49 -1.31
N GLU A 170 -8.04 25.57 -1.02
CA GLU A 170 -8.05 26.80 -1.84
C GLU A 170 -6.71 27.52 -1.89
N LYS A 171 -5.96 27.56 -0.78
CA LYS A 171 -4.61 28.14 -0.71
C LYS A 171 -3.63 27.54 -1.74
N SER A 172 -3.90 26.32 -2.23
CA SER A 172 -3.05 25.59 -3.18
C SER A 172 -3.58 25.52 -4.62
N ARG A 173 -4.82 26.00 -4.86
CA ARG A 173 -5.52 25.87 -6.15
C ARG A 173 -4.96 26.70 -7.33
N PRO A 174 -4.12 27.76 -7.17
CA PRO A 174 -3.57 28.47 -8.33
C PRO A 174 -2.50 27.71 -9.13
N VAL A 175 -1.95 26.60 -8.63
CA VAL A 175 -0.73 25.98 -9.21
C VAL A 175 -0.99 24.69 -10.01
N VAL A 176 -2.14 24.04 -9.85
CA VAL A 176 -2.45 22.79 -10.58
C VAL A 176 -3.32 23.12 -11.80
N LYS A 177 -2.67 23.55 -12.89
CA LYS A 177 -3.33 23.64 -14.21
C LYS A 177 -3.91 22.26 -14.57
N LYS A 178 -5.22 22.23 -14.79
CA LYS A 178 -6.03 21.09 -15.25
C LYS A 178 -5.38 20.46 -16.49
N ALA A 179 -4.55 19.43 -16.29
CA ALA A 179 -3.92 18.72 -17.39
C ALA A 179 -4.98 17.87 -18.09
N ASN A 180 -5.17 18.10 -19.39
CA ASN A 180 -6.16 17.41 -20.21
C ASN A 180 -5.83 15.92 -20.34
N ASN A 181 -6.46 15.10 -19.48
CA ASN A 181 -6.29 13.64 -19.37
C ASN A 181 -6.56 12.85 -20.66
N ALA A 182 -7.31 13.39 -21.63
CA ALA A 182 -7.67 12.66 -22.85
C ALA A 182 -6.52 12.53 -23.87
N ARG A 183 -5.59 13.51 -23.92
CA ARG A 183 -4.50 13.53 -24.93
C ARG A 183 -3.24 12.76 -24.50
N GLN A 184 -3.06 12.50 -23.20
CA GLN A 184 -1.94 11.72 -22.67
C GLN A 184 -2.15 10.20 -22.81
N LEU A 185 -3.40 9.72 -22.89
CA LEU A 185 -3.72 8.31 -23.16
C LEU A 185 -3.12 7.80 -24.47
N GLY A 186 -3.21 8.59 -25.55
CA GLY A 186 -2.80 8.17 -26.89
C GLY A 186 -1.29 8.06 -27.11
N ARG A 187 -0.47 8.69 -26.24
CA ARG A 187 0.99 8.75 -26.42
C ARG A 187 1.77 7.79 -25.53
N VAL A 188 1.12 7.15 -24.56
CA VAL A 188 1.74 6.23 -23.59
C VAL A 188 1.69 4.77 -24.06
N LEU A 189 0.80 4.44 -25.01
CA LEU A 189 0.74 3.12 -25.65
C LEU A 189 1.99 2.74 -26.45
N SER A 190 2.86 3.70 -26.79
CA SER A 190 4.01 3.46 -27.66
C SER A 190 5.36 3.26 -26.95
N ARG A 191 5.43 3.25 -25.60
CA ARG A 191 6.69 2.97 -24.89
C ARG A 191 6.58 2.14 -23.58
N PRO A 192 5.94 0.95 -23.54
CA PRO A 192 5.89 0.15 -22.31
C PRO A 192 7.10 -0.76 -22.09
N LEU A 193 7.99 -0.97 -23.08
CA LEU A 193 8.92 -2.11 -23.09
C LEU A 193 10.40 -1.80 -22.82
N ALA A 194 10.78 -0.57 -22.47
CA ALA A 194 12.21 -0.18 -22.38
C ALA A 194 12.81 -0.10 -20.97
N LYS A 195 12.10 -0.50 -19.90
CA LYS A 195 12.61 -0.46 -18.50
C LYS A 195 12.48 -1.78 -17.73
N LEU A 196 12.49 -2.91 -18.42
CA LEU A 196 12.74 -4.22 -17.80
C LEU A 196 14.26 -4.39 -17.62
N SER A 197 14.85 -3.73 -16.62
CA SER A 197 16.30 -3.80 -16.38
C SER A 197 16.57 -4.40 -15.00
N VAL A 198 17.00 -5.67 -15.00
CA VAL A 198 17.88 -6.41 -14.07
C VAL A 198 17.60 -6.36 -12.54
N ASP A 199 17.27 -5.22 -11.95
CA ASP A 199 17.01 -5.04 -10.51
C ASP A 199 15.79 -5.83 -10.01
N ASN A 200 14.77 -6.00 -10.84
CA ASN A 200 13.61 -6.83 -10.51
C ASN A 200 13.95 -8.32 -10.48
N MET A 201 14.92 -8.78 -11.27
CA MET A 201 15.34 -10.18 -11.34
C MET A 201 16.17 -10.58 -10.11
N VAL A 202 17.05 -9.69 -9.65
CA VAL A 202 17.80 -9.86 -8.39
C VAL A 202 16.85 -9.85 -7.19
N ARG A 203 15.84 -8.97 -7.17
CA ARG A 203 14.79 -8.99 -6.14
C ARG A 203 13.98 -10.29 -6.17
N TYR A 204 13.67 -10.82 -7.35
CA TYR A 204 12.96 -12.09 -7.53
C TYR A 204 13.78 -13.30 -7.00
N LEU A 205 15.09 -13.32 -7.27
CA LEU A 205 16.06 -14.29 -6.72
C LEU A 205 16.23 -14.17 -5.20
N LEU A 206 16.17 -12.96 -4.65
CA LEU A 206 16.19 -12.73 -3.19
C LEU A 206 14.86 -13.09 -2.51
N THR A 207 13.72 -13.05 -3.21
CA THR A 207 12.42 -13.47 -2.66
C THR A 207 12.15 -14.97 -2.80
N LEU A 208 12.95 -15.71 -3.57
CA LEU A 208 12.81 -17.15 -3.78
C LEU A 208 12.85 -17.97 -2.48
N PRO A 209 13.76 -17.71 -1.51
CA PRO A 209 13.73 -18.36 -0.20
C PRO A 209 12.55 -17.93 0.68
N LEU A 210 11.92 -16.78 0.38
CA LEU A 210 10.79 -16.22 1.14
C LEU A 210 9.44 -16.80 0.71
N ASN A 211 9.38 -17.49 -0.44
CA ASN A 211 8.23 -18.24 -0.92
C ASN A 211 8.06 -19.61 -0.24
N LEU A 212 8.99 -20.03 0.62
CA LEU A 212 8.99 -21.39 1.20
C LEU A 212 8.14 -21.56 2.46
N ILE A 213 7.55 -20.49 3.02
CA ILE A 213 6.68 -20.57 4.20
C ILE A 213 5.43 -19.71 3.98
N PRO A 214 4.28 -20.33 3.68
CA PRO A 214 2.98 -19.64 3.67
C PRO A 214 2.78 -18.89 4.99
N VAL A 215 2.11 -17.73 4.95
CA VAL A 215 1.89 -16.81 6.08
C VAL A 215 3.09 -15.92 6.43
N VAL A 216 4.29 -16.46 6.68
CA VAL A 216 5.46 -15.63 7.07
C VAL A 216 5.86 -14.67 5.96
N GLY A 217 5.90 -15.16 4.71
CA GLY A 217 6.17 -14.33 3.54
C GLY A 217 5.15 -13.21 3.36
N THR A 218 3.87 -13.49 3.59
CA THR A 218 2.77 -12.51 3.48
C THR A 218 2.88 -11.42 4.54
N VAL A 219 3.14 -11.79 5.80
CA VAL A 219 3.30 -10.82 6.89
C VAL A 219 4.48 -9.89 6.62
N PHE A 220 5.63 -10.43 6.21
CA PHE A 220 6.80 -9.63 5.85
C PHE A 220 6.52 -8.74 4.63
N PHE A 221 5.88 -9.29 3.60
CA PHE A 221 5.51 -8.54 2.39
C PHE A 221 4.60 -7.37 2.71
N LEU A 222 3.53 -7.59 3.49
CA LEU A 222 2.59 -6.54 3.89
C LEU A 222 3.27 -5.49 4.76
N GLY A 223 4.08 -5.92 5.75
CA GLY A 223 4.85 -5.01 6.61
C GLY A 223 5.82 -4.13 5.81
N TYR A 224 6.64 -4.73 4.94
CA TYR A 224 7.61 -3.99 4.13
C TYR A 224 6.94 -3.04 3.13
N ASN A 225 5.93 -3.52 2.40
CA ASN A 225 5.22 -2.69 1.43
C ASN A 225 4.43 -1.58 2.14
N GLY A 226 3.80 -1.90 3.27
CA GLY A 226 3.08 -0.92 4.09
C GLY A 226 4.00 0.16 4.63
N TYR A 227 5.15 -0.22 5.19
CA TYR A 227 6.18 0.72 5.66
C TYR A 227 6.65 1.68 4.57
N LYS A 228 6.79 1.20 3.32
CA LYS A 228 7.27 2.04 2.20
C LYS A 228 6.16 2.85 1.54
N ALA A 229 4.96 2.31 1.44
CA ALA A 229 3.85 2.93 0.71
C ALA A 229 3.03 3.88 1.60
N GLY A 230 2.90 3.59 2.90
CA GLY A 230 2.07 4.35 3.85
C GLY A 230 2.24 5.87 3.78
N PRO A 231 3.47 6.40 3.90
CA PRO A 231 3.72 7.84 3.83
C PRO A 231 3.26 8.52 2.53
N SER A 232 3.18 7.78 1.42
CA SER A 232 2.79 8.36 0.12
C SER A 232 1.32 8.82 0.08
N TYR A 233 0.45 8.25 0.91
CA TYR A 233 -0.97 8.62 0.96
C TYR A 233 -1.23 9.99 1.59
N HIS A 234 -0.28 10.53 2.39
CA HIS A 234 -0.33 11.91 2.90
C HIS A 234 0.55 12.89 2.11
N ALA A 235 1.14 12.47 0.99
CA ALA A 235 1.89 13.39 0.15
C ALA A 235 1.06 14.63 -0.25
N ARG A 236 -0.23 14.42 -0.57
CA ARG A 236 -1.17 15.52 -0.87
C ARG A 236 -1.36 16.44 0.33
N TYR A 237 -1.58 15.90 1.53
CA TYR A 237 -1.72 16.66 2.77
C TYR A 237 -0.51 17.59 3.00
N PHE A 238 0.71 17.05 2.95
CA PHE A 238 1.91 17.84 3.16
C PHE A 238 2.08 18.94 2.11
N MET A 239 1.68 18.64 0.86
CA MET A 239 1.70 19.62 -0.22
C MET A 239 0.69 20.75 0.02
N LEU A 240 -0.51 20.45 0.54
CA LEU A 240 -1.50 21.45 0.95
C LEU A 240 -1.04 22.31 2.13
N LYS A 241 -0.24 21.74 3.03
CA LYS A 241 0.42 22.47 4.12
C LYS A 241 1.63 23.30 3.68
N GLY A 242 2.06 23.16 2.43
CA GLY A 242 3.27 23.83 1.91
C GLY A 242 4.57 23.31 2.54
N TRP A 243 4.57 22.09 3.07
CA TRP A 243 5.75 21.52 3.70
C TRP A 243 6.78 21.08 2.67
N ASP A 244 8.05 21.34 2.98
CA ASP A 244 9.16 20.81 2.20
C ASP A 244 9.36 19.31 2.51
N LYS A 245 10.24 18.67 1.74
CA LYS A 245 10.49 17.24 1.89
C LYS A 245 11.13 16.90 3.24
N SER A 246 11.96 17.79 3.79
CA SER A 246 12.61 17.60 5.08
C SER A 246 11.59 17.58 6.22
N ARG A 247 10.72 18.60 6.28
CA ARG A 247 9.64 18.70 7.28
C ARG A 247 8.65 17.54 7.15
N SER A 248 8.27 17.18 5.92
CA SER A 248 7.38 16.05 5.66
C SER A 248 7.99 14.73 6.17
N ASN A 249 9.27 14.48 5.90
CA ASN A 249 9.95 13.27 6.37
C ASN A 249 10.05 13.24 7.90
N ALA A 250 10.42 14.37 8.52
CA ALA A 250 10.50 14.46 9.97
C ALA A 250 9.14 14.19 10.65
N TYR A 251 8.05 14.68 10.06
CA TYR A 251 6.70 14.39 10.54
C TYR A 251 6.34 12.90 10.39
N VAL A 252 6.64 12.31 9.24
CA VAL A 252 6.41 10.87 8.97
C VAL A 252 7.22 10.00 9.92
N ASP A 253 8.48 10.35 10.19
CA ASP A 253 9.35 9.57 11.07
C ASP A 253 8.87 9.60 12.52
N ARG A 254 8.28 10.71 12.97
CA ARG A 254 7.63 10.81 14.29
C ARG A 254 6.33 9.99 14.40
N HIS A 255 5.64 9.77 13.29
CA HIS A 255 4.37 9.02 13.24
C HIS A 255 4.50 7.71 12.47
N ARG A 256 5.70 7.10 12.51
CA ARG A 256 6.05 6.00 11.60
C ARG A 256 5.15 4.78 11.80
N GLY A 257 4.77 4.49 13.05
CA GLY A 257 3.81 3.43 13.38
C GLY A 257 2.50 3.63 12.64
N SER A 258 1.88 4.80 12.77
CA SER A 258 0.62 5.16 12.12
C SER A 258 0.66 5.02 10.60
N TYR A 259 1.69 5.57 9.95
CA TYR A 259 1.85 5.46 8.50
C TYR A 259 2.06 4.01 8.06
N THR A 260 2.81 3.22 8.82
CA THR A 260 3.03 1.81 8.54
C THR A 260 1.73 1.03 8.68
N ALA A 261 0.94 1.28 9.72
CA ALA A 261 -0.35 0.64 9.95
C ALA A 261 -1.35 0.90 8.81
N PHE A 262 -1.48 2.16 8.43
CA PHE A 262 -2.28 2.57 7.26
C PHE A 262 -1.79 1.85 6.00
N GLY A 263 -0.48 1.88 5.75
CA GLY A 263 0.14 1.26 4.58
C GLY A 263 -0.05 -0.26 4.54
N VAL A 264 -0.02 -0.95 5.68
CA VAL A 264 -0.24 -2.39 5.79
C VAL A 264 -1.68 -2.73 5.40
N THR A 265 -2.67 -1.99 5.91
CA THR A 265 -4.07 -2.17 5.49
C THR A 265 -4.25 -1.90 4.00
N ALA A 266 -3.65 -0.82 3.48
CA ALA A 266 -3.69 -0.50 2.05
C ALA A 266 -3.01 -1.58 1.19
N ALA A 267 -1.92 -2.17 1.67
CA ALA A 267 -1.26 -3.29 1.02
C ALA A 267 -2.14 -4.56 1.04
N ALA A 268 -2.86 -4.81 2.13
CA ALA A 268 -3.81 -5.92 2.22
C ALA A 268 -4.97 -5.76 1.24
N PHE A 269 -5.48 -4.54 1.04
CA PHE A 269 -6.50 -4.25 0.02
C PHE A 269 -6.02 -4.55 -1.41
N ASN A 270 -4.73 -4.36 -1.67
CA ASN A 270 -4.15 -4.71 -2.98
C ASN A 270 -4.10 -6.23 -3.23
N LEU A 271 -4.26 -7.07 -2.21
CA LEU A 271 -4.30 -8.52 -2.36
C LEU A 271 -5.59 -9.01 -3.02
N ILE A 272 -6.64 -8.18 -3.10
CA ILE A 272 -7.92 -8.53 -3.73
C ILE A 272 -7.91 -8.02 -5.18
N PRO A 273 -7.69 -8.88 -6.19
CA PRO A 273 -7.64 -8.44 -7.59
C PRO A 273 -8.96 -7.79 -8.01
N VAL A 274 -8.91 -6.89 -8.99
CA VAL A 274 -10.04 -6.12 -9.53
C VAL A 274 -10.63 -5.10 -8.53
N VAL A 275 -10.99 -5.55 -7.33
CA VAL A 275 -11.54 -4.71 -6.25
C VAL A 275 -10.49 -3.73 -5.71
N SER A 276 -9.20 -4.09 -5.79
CA SER A 276 -8.06 -3.24 -5.40
C SER A 276 -8.03 -1.87 -6.05
N ILE A 277 -8.61 -1.69 -7.25
CA ILE A 277 -8.70 -0.38 -7.90
C ILE A 277 -9.60 0.56 -7.08
N ILE A 278 -10.79 0.09 -6.73
CA ILE A 278 -11.76 0.86 -5.93
C ILE A 278 -11.23 1.02 -4.50
N LEU A 279 -10.66 -0.04 -3.91
CA LEU A 279 -10.07 0.02 -2.58
C LEU A 279 -8.84 0.94 -2.53
N GLY A 280 -8.08 1.08 -3.62
CA GLY A 280 -6.99 2.04 -3.72
C GLY A 280 -7.51 3.50 -3.70
N LEU A 281 -8.65 3.76 -4.35
CA LEU A 281 -9.33 5.06 -4.22
C LEU A 281 -9.89 5.26 -2.80
N ALA A 282 -10.44 4.21 -2.20
CA ALA A 282 -10.88 4.22 -0.80
C ALA A 282 -9.73 4.56 0.15
N CYS A 283 -8.51 4.08 -0.10
CA CYS A 283 -7.34 4.49 0.66
C CYS A 283 -7.06 5.99 0.53
N ASN A 284 -7.20 6.59 -0.67
CA ASN A 284 -7.02 8.05 -0.82
C ASN A 284 -8.11 8.85 -0.09
N VAL A 285 -9.36 8.39 -0.15
CA VAL A 285 -10.47 8.98 0.63
C VAL A 285 -10.21 8.84 2.14
N GLY A 286 -9.77 7.66 2.59
CA GLY A 286 -9.40 7.39 3.97
C GLY A 286 -8.25 8.25 4.46
N ALA A 287 -7.23 8.48 3.62
CA ALA A 287 -6.16 9.41 3.91
C ALA A 287 -6.67 10.85 4.03
N GLY A 288 -7.64 11.25 3.19
CA GLY A 288 -8.32 12.55 3.31
C GLY A 288 -9.10 12.70 4.62
N LEU A 289 -9.79 11.64 5.05
CA LEU A 289 -10.47 11.59 6.35
C LEU A 289 -9.46 11.71 7.50
N TRP A 290 -8.34 10.99 7.40
CA TRP A 290 -7.28 11.04 8.39
C TRP A 290 -6.66 12.43 8.50
N ALA A 291 -6.38 13.07 7.36
CA ALA A 291 -5.90 14.45 7.33
C ALA A 291 -6.91 15.44 7.92
N ALA A 292 -8.22 15.26 7.66
CA ALA A 292 -9.26 16.08 8.28
C ALA A 292 -9.26 15.92 9.81
N ASP A 293 -9.15 14.69 10.31
CA ASP A 293 -9.13 14.41 11.75
C ASP A 293 -7.87 14.97 12.43
N ILE A 294 -6.70 14.95 11.76
CA ILE A 294 -5.49 15.64 12.22
C ILE A 294 -5.73 17.14 12.34
N GLU A 295 -6.33 17.77 11.33
CA GLU A 295 -6.62 19.21 11.35
C GLU A 295 -7.65 19.58 12.43
N ASN A 296 -8.68 18.74 12.64
CA ASN A 296 -9.66 18.95 13.70
C ASN A 296 -9.03 18.82 15.10
N THR A 297 -8.14 17.85 15.27
CA THR A 297 -7.37 17.69 16.52
C THR A 297 -6.52 18.93 16.77
N HIS A 298 -5.78 19.42 15.78
CA HIS A 298 -4.97 20.65 15.93
C HIS A 298 -5.82 21.88 16.28
N LYS A 299 -7.01 22.05 15.65
CA LYS A 299 -7.95 23.13 16.00
C LYS A 299 -8.40 23.04 17.45
N SER A 300 -8.85 21.85 17.89
CA SER A 300 -9.32 21.65 19.27
C SER A 300 -8.23 21.91 20.31
N VAL A 301 -6.98 21.52 20.03
CA VAL A 301 -5.84 21.79 20.91
C VAL A 301 -5.56 23.29 20.96
N HIS A 302 -5.53 23.97 19.80
CA HIS A 302 -5.33 25.43 19.74
C HIS A 302 -6.44 26.19 20.48
N GLU A 303 -7.69 25.77 20.36
CA GLU A 303 -8.84 26.35 21.07
C GLU A 303 -8.77 26.09 22.58
N SER A 304 -8.32 24.89 23.01
CA SER A 304 -8.19 24.55 24.44
C SER A 304 -7.01 25.23 25.15
N VAL A 305 -5.98 25.58 24.40
CA VAL A 305 -4.76 26.25 24.92
C VAL A 305 -4.88 27.77 24.80
N ALA A 306 -5.81 28.30 24.00
CA ALA A 306 -6.12 29.71 23.96
C ALA A 306 -6.73 30.16 25.30
N PRO A 307 -6.11 31.11 26.03
CA PRO A 307 -6.71 31.65 27.25
C PRO A 307 -8.03 32.37 26.92
N PRO A 308 -9.01 32.41 27.86
CA PRO A 308 -10.27 33.10 27.65
C PRO A 308 -10.02 34.57 27.30
N HIS A 309 -10.54 35.01 26.15
CA HIS A 309 -10.59 36.40 25.65
C HIS A 309 -9.36 37.28 25.94
N TYR A 310 -8.33 37.20 25.08
CA TYR A 310 -7.24 38.18 25.03
C TYR A 310 -7.56 39.42 24.18
N GLU A 311 -8.73 39.49 23.53
CA GLU A 311 -9.19 40.72 22.85
C GLU A 311 -9.32 41.91 23.81
N GLU A 312 -9.43 41.66 25.12
CA GLU A 312 -9.45 42.70 26.15
C GLU A 312 -8.05 43.24 26.53
N TYR A 313 -6.95 42.54 26.19
CA TYR A 313 -5.59 42.91 26.61
C TYR A 313 -4.58 43.16 25.46
N GLY A 314 -5.00 43.09 24.20
CA GLY A 314 -4.18 43.59 23.06
C GLY A 314 -2.85 42.86 22.81
N VAL A 315 -2.66 41.65 23.34
CA VAL A 315 -1.43 40.87 23.12
C VAL A 315 -1.61 39.93 21.93
N SER A 316 -0.94 40.23 20.82
CA SER A 316 -0.88 39.35 19.65
C SER A 316 0.14 38.24 19.86
N ILE A 317 -0.33 36.99 19.92
CA ILE A 317 0.55 35.81 19.95
C ILE A 317 0.89 35.45 18.50
N PRO A 318 2.19 35.33 18.13
CA PRO A 318 2.58 34.91 16.78
C PRO A 318 2.20 33.43 16.54
N PRO A 319 1.87 33.05 15.29
CA PRO A 319 1.45 31.69 14.98
C PRO A 319 2.59 30.68 15.26
N PRO A 320 2.28 29.49 15.79
CA PRO A 320 3.29 28.45 16.02
C PRO A 320 3.81 27.87 14.70
N GLU A 321 5.12 27.58 14.65
CA GLU A 321 5.87 27.10 13.47
C GLU A 321 5.48 25.69 12.98
#